data_AF-A0A7Z9LXG3-F1
#
_entry.id   AF-A0A7Z9LXG3-F1
#
_cell.length_a   1.000
_cell.length_b   1.000
_cell.length_c   1.000
_cell.angle_alpha   90.00
_cell.angle_beta   90.00
_cell.angle_gamma   90.00
#
_symmetry.space_group_name_H-M   'P 1'
#
loop_
_entity.id
_entity.type
_entity.pdbx_description
1 polymer ?
#
loop_
_entity_poly.entity_id
_entity_poly.type
_entity_poly.pdbx_seq_one_letter_code
_entity_poly.pdbx_strand_id
1 'polypeptide(L)'
;MHPHRYVERLVDLIDPAANVLLNVTNQEAAEAVAAGDTQRVGEIDGQFAIIQKRGNIVRMARSIGRPMRYFLAKRAEGPCLIVAERMEEIQQALVEEGLADQFHPSYTRMVPAHYIVEITLIGCPDPNPVNKRFFTPQRNAHATDLDEIGRLYIGKVAQELNDWLDHVPA
;
A
#
# COMPACT_ATOMS: atom_id res chain seq x y z
N MET A 1 13.71 -12.67 35.21
CA MET A 1 12.83 -12.44 34.05
C MET A 1 13.71 -12.20 32.84
N HIS A 2 13.79 -13.17 31.93
CA HIS A 2 14.50 -12.95 30.67
C HIS A 2 13.67 -11.98 29.83
N PRO A 3 14.25 -10.89 29.27
CA PRO A 3 13.54 -10.07 28.32
C PRO A 3 13.28 -10.92 27.07
N HIS A 4 12.04 -11.41 26.93
CA HIS A 4 11.60 -12.02 25.67
C HIS A 4 11.64 -10.92 24.61
N ARG A 5 12.69 -10.94 23.78
CA ARG A 5 12.79 -10.04 22.64
C ARG A 5 11.85 -10.55 21.57
N TYR A 6 10.72 -9.86 21.40
CA TYR A 6 9.75 -10.21 20.37
C TYR A 6 10.40 -10.17 18.99
N VAL A 7 10.20 -11.22 18.20
CA VAL A 7 10.59 -11.30 16.79
C VAL A 7 9.37 -10.91 15.97
N GLU A 8 9.42 -9.70 15.44
CA GLU A 8 8.39 -9.15 14.57
C GLU A 8 8.60 -9.59 13.11
N ARG A 9 7.61 -10.29 12.55
CA ARG A 9 7.66 -10.89 11.21
C ARG A 9 6.80 -10.09 10.24
N LEU A 10 7.36 -9.79 9.08
CA LEU A 10 6.63 -9.25 7.91
C LEU A 10 6.77 -10.27 6.78
N VAL A 11 5.64 -10.70 6.21
CA VAL A 11 5.56 -11.45 4.96
C VAL A 11 4.96 -10.51 3.92
N ASP A 12 5.80 -10.03 3.02
CA ASP A 12 5.43 -9.15 1.92
C ASP A 12 5.29 -9.97 0.63
N LEU A 13 4.06 -10.09 0.15
CA LEU A 13 3.73 -10.78 -1.11
C LEU A 13 3.38 -9.79 -2.23
N ILE A 14 3.57 -8.48 -2.02
CA ILE A 14 3.32 -7.51 -3.07
C ILE A 14 4.45 -7.58 -4.09
N ASP A 15 4.11 -7.87 -5.34
CA ASP A 15 5.07 -7.80 -6.44
C ASP A 15 5.42 -6.33 -6.74
N PRO A 16 6.67 -5.87 -6.50
CA PRO A 16 7.07 -4.51 -6.83
C PRO A 16 7.21 -4.28 -8.34
N ALA A 17 7.41 -5.32 -9.15
CA ALA A 17 7.53 -5.20 -10.61
C ALA A 17 6.19 -4.87 -11.28
N ALA A 18 5.07 -5.15 -10.61
CA ALA A 18 3.74 -4.75 -11.05
C ALA A 18 3.43 -3.26 -10.80
N ASN A 19 4.33 -2.50 -10.18
CA ASN A 19 4.18 -1.05 -10.07
C ASN A 19 4.45 -0.37 -11.42
N VAL A 20 3.58 0.56 -11.79
CA VAL A 20 3.79 1.49 -12.90
C VAL A 20 4.03 2.86 -12.28
N LEU A 21 5.29 3.29 -12.26
CA LEU A 21 5.69 4.61 -11.73
C LEU A 21 6.11 5.47 -12.92
N LEU A 22 5.44 6.60 -13.10
CA LEU A 22 5.59 7.42 -14.32
C LEU A 22 6.59 8.56 -14.16
N ASN A 23 6.84 9.00 -12.93
CA ASN A 23 7.62 10.21 -12.65
C ASN A 23 8.72 10.04 -11.60
N VAL A 24 8.82 8.86 -10.97
CA VAL A 24 9.80 8.56 -9.91
C VAL A 24 10.34 7.15 -10.06
N THR A 25 11.53 6.92 -9.51
CA THR A 25 12.10 5.56 -9.41
C THR A 25 11.43 4.76 -8.29
N ASN A 26 11.55 3.42 -8.36
CA ASN A 26 11.12 2.52 -7.28
C ASN A 26 11.76 2.88 -5.93
N GLN A 27 13.03 3.30 -5.94
CA GLN A 27 13.76 3.65 -4.71
C GLN A 27 13.22 4.95 -4.09
N GLU A 28 12.92 5.96 -4.90
CA GLU A 28 12.36 7.23 -4.41
C GLU A 28 10.96 7.04 -3.85
N ALA A 29 10.13 6.25 -4.53
CA ALA A 29 8.78 5.89 -4.07
C ALA A 29 8.83 5.09 -2.76
N ALA A 30 9.73 4.09 -2.69
CA ALA A 30 9.98 3.34 -1.46
C ALA A 30 10.42 4.25 -0.32
N GLU A 31 11.37 5.17 -0.54
CA GLU A 31 11.86 6.08 0.50
C GLU A 31 10.75 7.03 0.98
N ALA A 32 9.90 7.55 0.10
CA ALA A 32 8.77 8.40 0.48
C ALA A 32 7.79 7.67 1.42
N VAL A 33 7.44 6.43 1.07
CA VAL A 33 6.57 5.58 1.91
C VAL A 33 7.27 5.20 3.22
N ALA A 34 8.56 4.85 3.16
CA ALA A 34 9.36 4.50 4.33
C ALA A 34 9.51 5.68 5.30
N ALA A 35 9.59 6.91 4.81
CA ALA A 35 9.61 8.13 5.63
C ALA A 35 8.23 8.49 6.22
N GLY A 36 7.14 7.97 5.64
CA GLY A 36 5.79 8.36 6.01
C GLY A 36 5.42 9.77 5.52
N ASP A 37 6.06 10.23 4.45
CA ASP A 37 5.89 11.56 3.87
C ASP A 37 4.69 11.58 2.92
N THR A 38 3.55 12.06 3.41
CA THR A 38 2.32 12.12 2.60
C THR A 38 2.42 13.07 1.42
N GLN A 39 3.27 14.11 1.49
CA GLN A 39 3.41 15.03 0.37
C GLN A 39 4.13 14.33 -0.78
N ARG A 40 5.30 13.74 -0.49
CA ARG A 40 6.07 13.02 -1.52
C ARG A 40 5.33 11.81 -2.08
N VAL A 41 4.57 11.08 -1.25
CA VAL A 41 3.74 9.96 -1.74
C VAL A 41 2.59 10.46 -2.62
N GLY A 42 2.03 11.64 -2.32
CA GLY A 42 0.97 12.26 -3.13
C GLY A 42 1.44 12.79 -4.49
N GLU A 43 2.75 12.95 -4.67
CA GLU A 43 3.39 13.37 -5.92
C GLU A 43 3.74 12.19 -6.83
N ILE A 44 3.53 10.93 -6.41
CA ILE A 44 3.82 9.75 -7.23
C ILE A 44 2.72 9.56 -8.29
N ASP A 45 3.11 9.65 -9.56
CA ASP A 45 2.22 9.38 -10.70
C ASP A 45 2.27 7.90 -11.09
N GLY A 46 1.08 7.32 -11.30
CA GLY A 46 0.91 5.95 -11.80
C GLY A 46 0.15 5.01 -10.86
N GLN A 47 0.44 3.72 -10.99
CA GLN A 47 -0.25 2.64 -10.28
C GLN A 47 0.71 1.87 -9.38
N PHE A 48 0.50 1.93 -8.06
CA PHE A 48 1.45 1.35 -7.11
C PHE A 48 0.82 0.74 -5.86
N ALA A 49 1.55 -0.22 -5.30
CA ALA A 49 1.38 -0.82 -3.99
C ALA A 49 2.78 -0.97 -3.39
N ILE A 50 3.07 -0.27 -2.30
CA ILE A 50 4.41 -0.17 -1.72
C ILE A 50 4.32 -0.45 -0.22
N ILE A 51 5.22 -1.31 0.26
CA ILE A 51 5.39 -1.66 1.68
C ILE A 51 6.82 -1.36 2.07
N GLN A 52 7.01 -0.76 3.24
CA GLN A 52 8.33 -0.47 3.80
C GLN A 52 8.34 -0.73 5.30
N LYS A 53 9.37 -1.43 5.78
CA LYS A 53 9.58 -1.71 7.20
C LYS A 53 10.83 -0.98 7.71
N ARG A 54 10.69 -0.21 8.80
CA ARG A 54 11.81 0.44 9.52
C ARG A 54 11.73 0.08 11.00
N GLY A 55 12.62 -0.79 11.45
CA GLY A 55 12.51 -1.39 12.78
C GLY A 55 11.15 -2.08 12.92
N ASN A 56 10.36 -1.66 13.92
CA ASN A 56 9.03 -2.19 14.17
C ASN A 56 7.89 -1.47 13.47
N ILE A 57 8.17 -0.48 12.64
CA ILE A 57 7.14 0.28 11.92
C ILE A 57 7.03 -0.26 10.51
N VAL A 58 5.83 -0.68 10.11
CA VAL A 58 5.50 -1.01 8.73
C VAL A 58 4.59 0.08 8.17
N ARG A 59 4.99 0.65 7.03
CA ARG A 59 4.22 1.62 6.27
C ARG A 59 3.79 1.02 4.94
N MET A 60 2.53 1.22 4.60
CA MET A 60 1.90 0.71 3.40
C MET A 60 1.19 1.86 2.68
N ALA A 61 1.37 1.96 1.37
CA ALA A 61 0.66 2.93 0.54
C ALA A 61 0.26 2.27 -0.78
N ARG A 62 -0.94 2.59 -1.25
CA ARG A 62 -1.42 2.15 -2.58
C ARG A 62 -2.25 3.22 -3.30
N SER A 63 -2.10 3.27 -4.62
CA SER A 63 -2.98 4.04 -5.52
C SER A 63 -4.28 3.29 -5.80
N ILE A 64 -5.22 3.87 -6.55
CA ILE A 64 -6.54 3.24 -6.76
C ILE A 64 -6.47 1.85 -7.44
N GLY A 65 -5.53 1.69 -8.38
CA GLY A 65 -5.47 0.55 -9.31
C GLY A 65 -4.87 -0.74 -8.75
N ARG A 66 -4.07 -0.67 -7.68
CA ARG A 66 -3.42 -1.84 -7.09
C ARG A 66 -4.02 -2.25 -5.75
N PRO A 67 -4.76 -3.37 -5.65
CA PRO A 67 -5.30 -3.86 -4.38
C PRO A 67 -4.19 -4.14 -3.38
N MET A 68 -4.44 -3.87 -2.10
CA MET A 68 -3.53 -4.26 -1.03
C MET A 68 -4.33 -4.62 0.22
N ARG A 69 -4.04 -5.78 0.79
CA ARG A 69 -4.70 -6.36 1.95
C ARG A 69 -3.64 -6.80 2.94
N TYR A 70 -3.96 -6.75 4.22
CA TYR A 70 -3.10 -7.26 5.27
C TYR A 70 -3.87 -8.08 6.30
N PHE A 71 -3.13 -8.95 6.98
CA PHE A 71 -3.58 -9.79 8.08
C PHE A 71 -2.52 -9.79 9.17
N LEU A 72 -2.93 -9.57 10.43
CA LEU A 72 -2.04 -9.62 11.57
C LEU A 72 -2.29 -10.90 12.37
N ALA A 73 -1.40 -11.86 12.25
CA ALA A 73 -1.44 -13.10 13.01
C ALA A 73 -0.60 -12.99 14.30
N LYS A 74 -0.98 -13.78 15.31
CA LYS A 74 -0.37 -13.78 16.63
C LYS A 74 0.57 -14.99 16.76
N ARG A 75 1.82 -14.77 17.18
CA ARG A 75 2.75 -15.83 17.59
C ARG A 75 3.19 -15.57 19.03
N ALA A 76 3.62 -16.63 19.72
CA ALA A 76 4.26 -16.51 21.03
C ALA A 76 5.51 -15.62 20.98
N GLU A 77 6.24 -15.69 19.85
CA GLU A 77 7.46 -14.93 19.60
C GLU A 77 7.19 -13.47 19.19
N GLY A 78 5.99 -13.11 18.76
CA GLY A 78 5.67 -11.75 18.29
C GLY A 78 4.61 -11.69 17.20
N PRO A 79 4.19 -10.49 16.79
CA PRO A 79 3.24 -10.31 15.68
C PRO A 79 3.83 -10.77 14.34
N CYS A 80 2.99 -11.37 13.50
CA CYS A 80 3.28 -11.68 12.11
C CYS A 80 2.31 -10.92 11.20
N LEU A 81 2.80 -9.91 10.50
CA LEU A 81 2.02 -9.15 9.51
C LEU A 81 2.24 -9.76 8.14
N ILE A 82 1.15 -10.19 7.50
CA ILE A 82 1.14 -10.72 6.13
C ILE A 82 0.42 -9.70 5.26
N VAL A 83 1.02 -9.32 4.14
CA VAL A 83 0.44 -8.35 3.20
C VAL A 83 0.47 -8.93 1.80
N ALA A 84 -0.66 -8.84 1.08
CA ALA A 84 -0.82 -9.39 -0.26
C ALA A 84 -1.89 -8.64 -1.06
N GLU A 85 -2.01 -8.93 -2.36
CA GLU A 85 -3.08 -8.35 -3.17
C GLU A 85 -4.39 -9.12 -2.98
N ARG A 86 -4.34 -10.44 -2.84
CA ARG A 86 -5.50 -11.34 -2.78
C ARG A 86 -5.59 -12.03 -1.43
N MET A 87 -6.82 -12.36 -1.03
CA MET A 87 -7.06 -12.99 0.28
C MET A 87 -6.58 -14.45 0.32
N GLU A 88 -6.60 -15.16 -0.81
CA GLU A 88 -6.07 -16.51 -0.94
C GLU A 88 -4.54 -16.57 -0.75
N GLU A 89 -3.80 -15.54 -1.16
CA GLU A 89 -2.36 -15.44 -0.93
C GLU A 89 -2.05 -15.31 0.57
N ILE A 90 -2.86 -14.52 1.28
CA ILE A 90 -2.78 -14.41 2.75
C ILE A 90 -3.05 -15.76 3.41
N GLN A 91 -4.10 -16.46 2.96
CA GLN A 91 -4.43 -17.79 3.49
C GLN A 91 -3.28 -18.78 3.28
N GLN A 92 -2.71 -18.81 2.08
CA GLN A 92 -1.60 -19.69 1.73
C GLN A 92 -0.36 -19.37 2.57
N ALA A 93 0.00 -18.10 2.74
CA ALA A 93 1.10 -17.70 3.60
C ALA A 93 0.88 -18.03 5.08
N LEU A 94 -0.37 -17.96 5.57
CA LEU A 94 -0.70 -18.43 6.92
C LEU A 94 -0.50 -19.93 7.08
N VAL A 95 -0.78 -20.74 6.05
CA VAL A 95 -0.49 -22.18 6.05
C VAL A 95 1.02 -22.42 6.12
N GLU A 96 1.80 -21.71 5.31
CA GLU A 96 3.27 -21.85 5.26
C GLU A 96 3.96 -21.40 6.55
N GLU A 97 3.42 -20.38 7.23
CA GLU A 97 3.91 -19.91 8.54
C GLU A 97 3.34 -20.75 9.72
N GLY A 98 2.49 -21.75 9.47
CA GLY A 98 1.90 -22.61 10.49
C GLY A 98 0.83 -21.94 11.37
N LEU A 99 0.13 -20.95 10.82
CA LEU A 99 -0.86 -20.07 11.49
C LEU A 99 -2.26 -20.17 10.86
N ALA A 100 -2.53 -21.25 10.11
CA ALA A 100 -3.77 -21.44 9.35
C ALA A 100 -5.04 -21.45 10.23
N ASP A 101 -4.92 -21.89 11.48
CA ASP A 101 -6.00 -21.94 12.46
C ASP A 101 -6.53 -20.55 12.85
N GLN A 102 -5.71 -19.51 12.66
CA GLN A 102 -6.10 -18.13 12.94
C GLN A 102 -6.86 -17.48 11.78
N PHE A 103 -6.87 -18.09 10.60
CA PHE A 103 -7.45 -17.46 9.42
C PHE A 103 -8.96 -17.40 9.51
N HIS A 104 -9.47 -16.17 9.45
CA HIS A 104 -10.88 -15.92 9.15
C HIS A 104 -10.96 -14.78 8.12
N PRO A 105 -11.72 -14.92 7.02
CA PRO A 105 -11.84 -13.90 5.98
C PRO A 105 -12.11 -12.49 6.50
N SER A 106 -13.00 -12.36 7.50
CA SER A 106 -13.37 -11.07 8.09
C SER A 106 -12.26 -10.40 8.92
N TYR A 107 -11.15 -11.08 9.19
CA TYR A 107 -9.98 -10.50 9.86
C TYR A 107 -8.96 -9.92 8.88
N THR A 108 -9.11 -10.22 7.59
CA THR A 108 -8.36 -9.52 6.54
C THR A 108 -8.79 -8.06 6.50
N ARG A 109 -7.83 -7.15 6.38
CA ARG A 109 -8.04 -5.71 6.30
C ARG A 109 -7.58 -5.19 4.94
N MET A 110 -8.31 -4.23 4.39
CA MET A 110 -7.92 -3.53 3.17
C MET A 110 -7.08 -2.31 3.54
N VAL A 111 -5.98 -2.08 2.81
CA VAL A 111 -5.19 -0.84 2.93
C VAL A 111 -5.90 0.24 2.12
N PRO A 112 -6.56 1.24 2.73
CA PRO A 112 -7.34 2.22 1.99
C PRO A 112 -6.51 2.93 0.91
N ALA A 113 -7.11 3.08 -0.26
CA ALA A 113 -6.54 3.83 -1.36
C ALA A 113 -6.18 5.25 -0.93
N HIS A 114 -4.99 5.71 -1.31
CA HIS A 114 -4.52 7.06 -1.07
C HIS A 114 -4.29 7.46 0.40
N TYR A 115 -3.98 6.46 1.22
CA TYR A 115 -3.46 6.65 2.57
C TYR A 115 -2.09 6.00 2.70
N ILE A 116 -1.23 6.61 3.52
CA ILE A 116 -0.17 5.89 4.19
C ILE A 116 -0.80 5.25 5.43
N VAL A 117 -0.76 3.93 5.48
CA VAL A 117 -1.16 3.13 6.64
C VAL A 117 0.10 2.73 7.39
N GLU A 118 0.18 3.09 8.65
CA GLU A 118 1.29 2.78 9.53
C GLU A 118 0.84 1.80 10.62
N ILE A 119 1.54 0.67 10.74
CA ILE A 119 1.32 -0.34 11.77
C ILE A 119 2.62 -0.49 12.56
N THR A 120 2.53 -0.35 13.88
CA THR A 120 3.64 -0.66 14.77
C THR A 120 3.55 -2.12 15.18
N LEU A 121 4.49 -2.97 14.78
CA LEU A 121 4.56 -4.39 15.14
C LEU A 121 5.04 -4.59 16.59
N ILE A 122 4.29 -4.03 17.53
CA ILE A 122 4.39 -4.35 18.96
C ILE A 122 3.51 -5.55 19.30
N GLY A 123 3.89 -6.29 20.34
CA GLY A 123 3.07 -7.36 20.90
C GLY A 123 1.72 -6.85 21.43
N CYS A 124 0.98 -7.70 22.14
CA CYS A 124 -0.37 -7.40 22.61
C CYS A 124 -0.45 -6.10 23.44
N PRO A 125 -1.47 -5.23 23.24
CA PRO A 125 -2.64 -5.37 22.37
C PRO A 125 -2.33 -5.16 20.87
N ASP A 126 -3.20 -5.69 20.00
CA ASP A 126 -3.05 -5.52 18.56
C ASP A 126 -2.97 -4.02 18.20
N PRO A 127 -1.94 -3.60 17.46
CA PRO A 127 -1.73 -2.20 17.12
C PRO A 127 -2.85 -1.71 16.20
N ASN A 128 -3.45 -0.56 16.56
CA ASN A 128 -4.35 0.13 15.65
C ASN A 128 -3.53 0.80 14.52
N PRO A 129 -3.95 0.67 13.26
CA PRO A 129 -3.28 1.35 12.16
C PRO A 129 -3.49 2.87 12.25
N VAL A 130 -2.43 3.64 12.02
CA VAL A 130 -2.52 5.09 11.81
C VAL A 130 -2.66 5.35 10.31
N ASN A 131 -3.71 6.05 9.91
CA ASN A 131 -4.01 6.34 8.51
C ASN A 131 -3.79 7.82 8.22
N LYS A 132 -2.88 8.15 7.29
CA LYS A 132 -2.63 9.53 6.84
C LYS A 132 -2.94 9.65 5.36
N ARG A 133 -3.93 10.46 4.99
CA ARG A 133 -4.35 10.64 3.59
C ARG A 133 -3.31 11.46 2.84
N PHE A 134 -2.92 11.04 1.63
CA PHE A 134 -2.01 11.79 0.76
C PHE A 134 -2.69 12.37 -0.50
N PHE A 135 -3.92 11.94 -0.82
CA PHE A 135 -4.67 12.45 -1.96
C PHE A 135 -6.03 13.00 -1.51
N THR A 136 -6.27 14.28 -1.77
CA THR A 136 -7.55 14.94 -1.52
C THR A 136 -7.90 15.81 -2.72
N PRO A 137 -8.60 15.26 -3.74
CA PRO A 137 -8.92 16.02 -4.94
C PRO A 137 -9.86 17.18 -4.60
N GLN A 138 -9.63 18.34 -5.20
CA GLN A 138 -10.54 19.47 -5.05
C GLN A 138 -11.88 19.14 -5.69
N ARG A 139 -12.95 19.26 -4.91
CA ARG A 139 -14.31 19.06 -5.40
C ARG A 139 -14.79 20.32 -6.10
N ASN A 140 -15.61 20.14 -7.14
CA ASN A 140 -16.25 21.23 -7.88
C ASN A 140 -15.23 22.26 -8.42
N ALA A 141 -14.09 21.78 -8.91
CA ALA A 141 -13.00 22.64 -9.41
C ALA A 141 -13.25 23.19 -10.83
N HIS A 142 -14.20 22.60 -11.58
CA HIS A 142 -14.49 22.96 -12.97
C HIS A 142 -15.85 23.64 -13.11
N ALA A 143 -16.00 24.45 -14.16
CA ALA A 143 -17.26 25.05 -14.57
C ALA A 143 -18.24 24.02 -15.14
N THR A 144 -19.41 24.46 -15.58
CA THR A 144 -20.43 23.63 -16.23
C THR A 144 -20.37 23.66 -17.76
N ASP A 145 -19.34 24.27 -18.34
CA ASP A 145 -19.14 24.32 -19.78
C ASP A 145 -18.67 22.94 -20.30
N LEU A 146 -19.49 22.33 -21.16
CA LEU A 146 -19.24 21.00 -21.69
C LEU A 146 -18.03 20.95 -22.64
N ASP A 147 -17.78 22.02 -23.40
CA ASP A 147 -16.64 22.06 -24.32
C ASP A 147 -15.33 22.16 -23.54
N GLU A 148 -15.33 22.93 -22.44
CA GLU A 148 -14.19 23.02 -21.53
C GLU A 148 -13.94 21.67 -20.83
N ILE A 149 -14.97 21.05 -20.26
CA ILE A 149 -14.87 19.74 -19.60
C ILE A 149 -14.36 18.69 -20.58
N GLY A 150 -14.92 18.63 -21.79
CA GLY A 150 -14.54 17.68 -22.82
C GLY A 150 -13.06 17.81 -23.20
N ARG A 151 -12.61 19.05 -23.44
CA ARG A 151 -11.21 19.35 -23.75
C ARG A 151 -10.26 18.93 -22.62
N LEU A 152 -10.61 19.22 -21.36
CA LEU A 152 -9.81 18.84 -20.20
C LEU A 152 -9.74 17.32 -20.03
N TYR A 153 -10.88 16.63 -20.16
CA TYR A 153 -10.96 15.18 -20.01
C TYR A 153 -10.13 14.46 -21.08
N ILE A 154 -10.39 14.72 -22.36
CA ILE A 154 -9.68 14.03 -23.45
C ILE A 154 -8.19 14.41 -23.48
N GLY A 155 -7.87 15.66 -23.14
CA GLY A 155 -6.49 16.11 -23.01
C GLY A 155 -5.74 15.34 -21.92
N LYS A 156 -6.35 15.17 -20.74
CA LYS A 156 -5.74 14.39 -19.66
C LYS A 156 -5.64 12.91 -20.04
N VAL A 157 -6.66 12.32 -20.65
CA VAL A 157 -6.60 10.92 -21.14
C VAL A 157 -5.45 10.73 -22.13
N ALA A 158 -5.30 11.62 -23.11
CA ALA A 158 -4.21 11.54 -24.08
C ALA A 158 -2.83 11.66 -23.43
N GLN A 159 -2.69 12.56 -22.44
CA GLN A 159 -1.46 12.69 -21.66
C GLN A 159 -1.12 11.41 -20.90
N GLU A 160 -2.06 10.86 -20.12
CA GLU A 160 -1.82 9.63 -19.33
C GLU A 160 -1.45 8.44 -20.22
N LEU A 161 -2.06 8.33 -21.42
CA LEU A 161 -1.73 7.29 -22.38
C LEU A 161 -0.32 7.45 -22.93
N ASN A 162 0.11 8.67 -23.24
CA ASN A 162 1.48 8.91 -23.70
C ASN A 162 2.51 8.58 -22.61
N ASP A 163 2.28 9.07 -21.39
CA ASP A 163 3.18 8.81 -20.25
C ASP A 163 3.29 7.29 -19.97
N TRP A 164 2.18 6.55 -20.11
CA TRP A 164 2.19 5.09 -19.98
C TRP A 164 2.92 4.39 -21.12
N LEU A 165 2.72 4.82 -22.38
CA LEU A 165 3.35 4.20 -23.55
C LEU A 165 4.88 4.26 -23.51
N ASP A 166 5.45 5.31 -22.91
CA ASP A 166 6.91 5.44 -22.72
C ASP A 166 7.51 4.31 -21.85
N HIS A 167 6.66 3.57 -21.12
CA HIS A 167 7.05 2.49 -20.23
C HIS A 167 6.72 1.08 -20.77
N VAL A 168 6.09 0.99 -21.95
CA VAL A 168 5.76 -0.29 -22.59
C VAL A 168 6.96 -0.74 -23.45
N PRO A 169 7.51 -1.96 -23.23
CA PRO A 169 8.58 -2.49 -24.07
C PRO A 169 8.15 -2.61 -25.54
N ALA A 170 9.09 -2.33 -26.45
CA ALA A 170 8.90 -2.46 -27.90
C ALA A 170 8.78 -3.91 -28.37
#